data_AF-A0A645G274-F1
#
_entry.id   AF-A0A645G274-F1
#
_cell.length_a   1.000
_cell.length_b   1.000
_cell.length_c   1.000
_cell.angle_alpha   90.00
_cell.angle_beta   90.00
_cell.angle_gamma   90.00
#
_symmetry.space_group_name_H-M   'P 1'
#
loop_
_entity.id
_entity.type
_entity.pdbx_description
1 polymer ?
#
loop_
_entity_poly.entity_id
_entity_poly.type
_entity_poly.pdbx_seq_one_letter_code
_entity_poly.pdbx_strand_id
1 'polypeptide(L)'
;MNDENLIPFNHMPLEQHQKLSRRGGIASGERRRYLSELKLCMIETLAGEALADEVREDYRRAIKRYLREEKAKRERTTKKPQKKQ
;
A
#
# COMPACT_ATOMS: atom_id res chain seq x y z
N MET A 1 -15.30 -43.12 15.28
CA MET A 1 -15.93 -41.78 15.25
C MET A 1 -17.43 -42.01 15.24
N ASN A 2 -18.19 -41.31 16.09
CA ASN A 2 -19.65 -41.46 16.16
C ASN A 2 -20.27 -40.58 15.09
N ASP A 3 -20.62 -41.18 13.95
CA ASP A 3 -21.26 -40.50 12.81
C ASP A 3 -22.75 -40.17 13.05
N GLU A 4 -23.28 -40.54 14.22
CA GLU A 4 -24.70 -40.43 14.59
C GLU A 4 -25.24 -38.98 14.69
N ASN A 5 -24.36 -37.97 14.75
CA ASN A 5 -24.74 -36.56 14.89
C ASN A 5 -24.42 -35.68 13.66
N LEU A 6 -23.94 -36.28 12.56
CA LEU A 6 -23.64 -35.54 11.33
C LEU A 6 -24.81 -35.66 10.36
N ILE A 7 -25.74 -34.71 10.41
CA ILE A 7 -26.80 -34.62 9.39
C ILE A 7 -26.19 -34.04 8.11
N PRO A 8 -26.23 -34.73 6.96
CA PRO A 8 -25.77 -34.20 5.69
C PRO A 8 -26.57 -32.94 5.32
N PHE A 9 -25.92 -31.97 4.67
CA PHE A 9 -26.53 -30.66 4.36
C PHE A 9 -27.89 -30.78 3.64
N ASN A 10 -28.05 -31.78 2.78
CA ASN A 10 -29.28 -32.04 2.01
C ASN A 10 -30.43 -32.64 2.85
N HIS A 11 -30.12 -33.19 4.03
CA HIS A 11 -31.09 -33.75 4.97
C HIS A 11 -31.40 -32.81 6.14
N MET A 12 -30.81 -31.61 6.12
CA MET A 12 -31.06 -30.58 7.11
C MET A 12 -32.46 -29.96 6.92
N PRO A 13 -33.20 -29.65 8.00
CA PRO A 13 -34.46 -28.93 7.92
C PRO A 13 -34.32 -27.59 7.16
N LEU A 14 -35.33 -27.26 6.35
CA LEU A 14 -35.31 -26.13 5.41
C LEU A 14 -34.95 -24.79 6.07
N GLU A 15 -35.45 -24.51 7.27
CA GLU A 15 -35.10 -23.28 8.00
C GLU A 15 -33.60 -23.18 8.35
N GLN A 16 -32.98 -24.29 8.77
CA GLN A 16 -31.57 -24.33 9.13
C GLN A 16 -30.69 -24.23 7.89
N HIS A 17 -31.09 -24.91 6.81
CA HIS A 17 -30.45 -24.79 5.50
C HIS A 17 -30.48 -23.34 5.00
N GLN A 18 -31.63 -22.66 5.08
CA GLN A 18 -31.75 -21.24 4.70
C GLN A 18 -30.89 -20.34 5.60
N LYS A 19 -30.85 -20.57 6.92
CA LYS A 19 -29.98 -19.81 7.84
C LYS A 19 -28.49 -19.98 7.51
N LEU A 20 -28.05 -21.19 7.17
CA LEU A 20 -26.68 -21.48 6.76
C LEU A 20 -26.34 -20.89 5.39
N SER A 21 -27.21 -21.04 4.39
CA SER A 21 -27.04 -20.42 3.08
C SER A 21 -27.00 -18.88 3.17
N ARG A 22 -27.83 -18.27 4.04
CA ARG A 22 -27.80 -16.82 4.31
C ARG A 22 -26.50 -16.37 5.00
N ARG A 23 -25.91 -17.19 5.87
CA ARG A 23 -24.62 -16.88 6.54
C ARG A 23 -23.40 -17.14 5.66
N GLY A 24 -23.49 -18.06 4.69
CA GLY A 24 -22.29 -18.68 4.11
C GLY A 24 -22.41 -19.26 2.71
N GLY A 25 -23.29 -18.76 1.84
CA GLY A 25 -23.27 -19.16 0.42
C GLY A 25 -21.95 -18.80 -0.29
N ILE A 26 -21.60 -19.49 -1.37
CA ILE A 26 -20.41 -19.24 -2.22
C ILE A 26 -20.29 -17.75 -2.60
N ALA A 27 -21.42 -17.10 -2.92
CA ALA A 27 -21.50 -15.67 -3.21
C ALA A 27 -21.07 -14.76 -2.04
N SER A 28 -21.30 -15.18 -0.78
CA SER A 28 -20.78 -14.48 0.40
C SER A 28 -19.27 -14.63 0.55
N GLY A 29 -18.71 -15.76 0.12
CA GLY A 29 -17.27 -16.02 0.09
C GLY A 29 -16.56 -15.20 -0.98
N GLU A 30 -17.13 -15.11 -2.18
CA GLU A 30 -16.65 -14.24 -3.26
C GLU A 30 -16.66 -12.77 -2.85
N ARG A 31 -17.77 -12.29 -2.27
CA ARG A 31 -17.85 -10.91 -1.78
C ARG A 31 -16.84 -10.63 -0.65
N ARG A 32 -16.63 -11.58 0.27
CA ARG A 32 -15.60 -11.45 1.32
C ARG A 32 -14.19 -11.40 0.73
N ARG A 33 -13.88 -12.26 -0.25
CA ARG A 33 -12.59 -12.27 -0.96
C ARG A 33 -12.35 -10.96 -1.70
N TYR A 34 -13.33 -10.50 -2.46
CA TYR A 34 -13.27 -9.21 -3.15
C TYR A 34 -13.01 -8.05 -2.19
N LEU A 35 -13.73 -7.98 -1.06
CA LEU A 35 -13.50 -6.94 -0.06
C LEU A 35 -12.13 -7.02 0.60
N SER A 36 -11.58 -8.23 0.81
CA SER A 36 -10.22 -8.37 1.33
C SER A 36 -9.16 -7.94 0.32
N GLU A 37 -9.32 -8.28 -0.96
CA GLU A 37 -8.43 -7.86 -2.04
C GLU A 37 -8.44 -6.33 -2.19
N LEU A 38 -9.62 -5.72 -2.12
CA LEU A 38 -9.76 -4.27 -2.24
C LEU A 38 -9.10 -3.53 -1.05
N LYS A 39 -9.23 -4.08 0.16
CA LYS A 39 -8.52 -3.58 1.34
C LYS A 39 -7.00 -3.70 1.19
N LEU A 40 -6.51 -4.84 0.69
CA LEU A 40 -5.07 -5.06 0.48
C LEU A 40 -4.52 -4.06 -0.53
N CYS A 41 -5.18 -3.92 -1.69
CA CYS A 41 -4.80 -2.97 -2.73
C CYS A 41 -4.76 -1.52 -2.21
N MET A 42 -5.74 -1.14 -1.38
CA MET A 42 -5.75 0.18 -0.74
C MET A 42 -4.53 0.38 0.18
N ILE A 43 -4.20 -0.60 1.02
CA ILE A 43 -3.04 -0.54 1.92
C ILE A 43 -1.74 -0.40 1.13
N GLU A 44 -1.56 -1.20 0.09
CA GLU A 44 -0.37 -1.16 -0.77
C GLU A 44 -0.22 0.19 -1.48
N THR A 45 -1.33 0.74 -1.99
CA THR A 45 -1.35 2.04 -2.67
C THR A 45 -0.93 3.16 -1.72
N LEU A 46 -1.49 3.18 -0.50
CA LEU A 46 -1.15 4.17 0.52
C LEU A 46 0.32 4.05 0.97
N ALA A 47 0.84 2.83 1.10
CA ALA A 47 2.25 2.61 1.41
C ALA A 47 3.17 3.13 0.27
N GLY A 48 2.77 2.92 -0.99
CA GLY A 48 3.48 3.44 -2.14
C GLY A 48 3.48 4.97 -2.21
N GLU A 49 2.37 5.62 -1.87
CA GLU A 49 2.28 7.08 -1.79
C GLU A 49 3.22 7.65 -0.72
N ALA A 50 3.20 7.09 0.49
CA ALA A 50 4.08 7.52 1.58
C ALA A 50 5.57 7.38 1.20
N LEU A 51 5.95 6.25 0.58
CA LEU A 51 7.32 6.04 0.10
C LEU A 51 7.71 7.05 -0.97
N ALA A 52 6.82 7.34 -1.92
CA ALA A 52 7.08 8.32 -2.97
C ALA A 52 7.31 9.73 -2.40
N ASP A 53 6.61 10.10 -1.34
CA ASP A 53 6.76 11.40 -0.69
C ASP A 53 8.08 11.51 0.09
N GLU A 54 8.48 10.47 0.82
CA GLU A 54 9.80 10.42 1.47
C GLU A 54 10.94 10.59 0.46
N VAL A 55 10.88 9.81 -0.63
CA VAL A 55 11.88 9.85 -1.70
C VAL A 55 11.92 11.22 -2.38
N ARG A 56 10.76 11.84 -2.65
CA ARG A 56 10.69 13.19 -3.23
C ARG A 56 11.34 14.24 -2.35
N GLU A 57 11.15 14.17 -1.03
CA GLU A 57 11.78 15.11 -0.11
C GLU A 57 13.30 14.96 -0.06
N ASP A 58 13.81 13.73 -0.10
CA ASP A 58 15.25 13.49 -0.17
C ASP A 58 15.85 14.01 -1.49
N TYR A 59 15.18 13.79 -2.62
CA TYR A 59 15.59 14.40 -3.90
C TYR A 59 15.56 15.93 -3.85
N ARG A 60 14.51 16.53 -3.27
CA ARG A 60 14.43 18.00 -3.09
C ARG A 60 15.59 18.53 -2.26
N ARG A 61 15.95 17.84 -1.17
CA ARG A 61 17.11 18.20 -0.32
C ARG A 61 18.41 18.09 -1.09
N ALA A 62 18.63 17.00 -1.82
CA ALA A 62 19.81 16.78 -2.64
C ALA A 62 19.98 17.88 -3.71
N ILE A 63 18.90 18.22 -4.42
CA ILE A 63 18.91 19.30 -5.42
C ILE A 63 19.25 20.64 -4.78
N LYS A 64 18.61 20.99 -3.65
CA LYS A 64 18.90 22.26 -2.94
C LYS A 64 20.36 22.33 -2.50
N ARG A 65 20.92 21.23 -1.99
CA ARG A 65 22.33 21.14 -1.60
C ARG A 65 23.24 21.34 -2.80
N TYR A 66 22.99 20.64 -3.90
CA TYR A 66 23.76 20.78 -5.14
C TYR A 66 23.75 22.23 -5.65
N LEU A 67 22.58 22.87 -5.70
CA LEU A 67 22.45 24.27 -6.13
C LEU A 67 23.22 25.24 -5.22
N ARG A 68 23.25 25.01 -3.90
CA ARG A 68 24.04 25.81 -2.96
C ARG A 68 25.53 25.64 -3.20
N GLU A 69 26.00 24.41 -3.39
CA GLU A 69 27.40 24.12 -3.67
C GLU A 69 27.85 24.76 -5.00
N GLU A 70 27.02 24.68 -6.04
CA GLU A 70 27.30 25.32 -7.33
C GLU A 70 27.34 26.85 -7.25
N LYS A 71 26.41 27.48 -6.51
CA LYS A 71 26.50 28.93 -6.24
C LYS A 71 27.78 29.29 -5.50
N ALA A 72 28.12 28.56 -4.44
CA ALA A 72 29.32 28.81 -3.65
C ALA A 72 30.61 28.63 -4.48
N LYS A 73 30.66 27.65 -5.38
CA LYS A 73 31.78 27.48 -6.33
C LYS A 73 31.92 28.72 -7.22
N ARG A 74 30.82 29.17 -7.85
CA ARG A 74 30.81 30.36 -8.72
C ARG A 74 31.27 31.62 -7.99
N GLU A 75 30.80 31.84 -6.76
CA GLU A 75 31.24 32.97 -5.94
C GLU A 75 32.73 32.89 -5.54
N ARG A 76 33.27 31.69 -5.32
CA ARG A 76 34.70 31.49 -5.08
C ARG A 76 35.53 31.77 -6.34
N THR A 77 35.05 31.40 -7.52
CA THR A 77 35.74 31.71 -8.78
C THR A 77 35.72 33.20 -9.10
N THR A 78 34.61 33.91 -8.82
CA THR A 78 34.54 35.36 -9.04
C THR A 78 35.35 36.18 -8.03
N LYS A 79 35.56 35.67 -6.81
CA LYS A 79 36.36 36.33 -5.77
C LYS A 79 37.87 36.07 -5.84
N LYS A 80 38.38 35.22 -6.73
CA LYS A 80 39.83 35.06 -6.91
C LYS A 80 40.38 36.33 -7.57
N PRO A 81 41.21 37.14 -6.90
CA PRO A 81 41.83 38.29 -7.54
C PRO A 81 42.75 37.79 -8.65
N GLN A 82 42.61 38.39 -9.84
CA GLN A 82 43.56 38.18 -10.92
C GLN A 82 44.95 38.58 -10.39
N LYS A 83 45.84 37.60 -10.20
CA LYS A 83 47.26 37.86 -9.98
C LYS A 83 47.74 38.63 -11.20
N LYS A 84 47.90 39.94 -11.07
CA LYS A 84 48.62 40.77 -12.03
C LYS A 84 50.06 40.25 -12.05
N GLN A 85 50.46 39.70 -13.19
CA GLN A 85 51.87 39.48 -13.55
C GLN A 85 52.53 40.81 -13.85
#